data_AF-R4K448-F1
#
_entry.id   AF-R4K448-F1
#
_cell.length_a   1.000
_cell.length_b   1.000
_cell.length_c   1.000
_cell.angle_alpha   90.00
_cell.angle_beta   90.00
_cell.angle_gamma   90.00
#
_symmetry.space_group_name_H-M   'P 1'
#
loop_
_entity.id
_entity.type
_entity.pdbx_description
1 polymer ?
#
loop_
_entity_poly.entity_id
_entity_poly.type
_entity_poly.pdbx_seq_one_letter_code
_entity_poly.pdbx_strand_id
1 'polypeptide(L)'
;MRNEKVFNRQKFGMIDIVIFICIAMFIYLIMSPGMQGASSNVNVKISTDLNMLPYYALRSVLRMTAAYIISIIFTLVYGYIAAHNPKAEKILIPILDILQSIPVLSFLPAVVLGLIALFPNGTVGVEIASIILIFTGQAWNMTFSFYYSLKVLPRDLKEASSVLQLNKWQQFKKLELPFATIGLVWNSMMSWAGGWFFLMACEMFTLRGRNFRLKGIGSFLQTAANEGNTKALIYGIATLIIVIILLDQFIWRPVITWSDKFKVELTQSNDEPKSFVLKLLRRSYIVQVLTEKLLEPFFTFIGGLIDKFISNMNKNKGVKNEKAGKIIKIIIRAAAIIVAIYLGFNVIKLLSTLRIRDLQAVPKAVLFSLLRVIAAQVIALIWTVPVGVAIGMNRKLANVLQPVIQIIASIPATALFPVVLGIFMSVLGGLGFASIILMLMGTQWYILFNVVAGAMAIPEDLKAATKTFGITGLKKWKTLILPGIFPYLVTGMITATGGCWNASIVSEYVNFGGHSVKTIGLGALISQATESGNFALLLMGTITMCIVVVVINNVVWKRLYTLAEERFKIEM
;
A
#
# COMPACT_ATOMS: atom_id res chain seq x y z
N MET A 1 -11.56 0.89 33.55
CA MET A 1 -10.12 1.23 33.38
C MET A 1 -9.27 -0.03 33.23
N ARG A 2 -9.02 -0.47 31.99
CA ARG A 2 -7.93 -1.37 31.58
C ARG A 2 -7.93 -1.36 30.04
N ASN A 3 -7.50 -0.25 29.45
CA ASN A 3 -7.41 -0.17 28.00
C ASN A 3 -6.35 -1.16 27.53
N GLU A 4 -6.81 -2.07 26.68
CA GLU A 4 -6.09 -3.25 26.24
C GLU A 4 -4.81 -2.86 25.51
N LYS A 5 -3.77 -3.65 25.75
CA LYS A 5 -2.48 -3.62 25.07
C LYS A 5 -2.69 -3.95 23.60
N VAL A 6 -3.05 -2.97 22.77
CA VAL A 6 -3.34 -3.17 21.33
C VAL A 6 -2.09 -3.56 20.53
N PHE A 7 -0.89 -3.29 21.06
CA PHE A 7 0.34 -3.89 20.56
C PHE A 7 1.11 -4.52 21.71
N ASN A 8 1.09 -5.85 21.76
CA ASN A 8 1.89 -6.59 22.71
C ASN A 8 3.37 -6.18 22.53
N ARG A 9 4.10 -5.95 23.64
CA ARG A 9 5.56 -5.75 23.64
C ARG A 9 6.25 -7.07 23.26
N GLN A 10 6.02 -7.57 22.06
CA GLN A 10 6.77 -8.68 21.50
C GLN A 10 8.18 -8.15 21.23
N LYS A 11 9.13 -8.67 22.03
CA LYS A 11 10.56 -8.61 21.74
C LYS A 11 10.83 -9.55 20.57
N PHE A 12 11.85 -9.23 19.77
CA PHE A 12 12.34 -10.13 18.73
C PHE A 12 12.57 -11.51 19.32
N GLY A 13 11.95 -12.54 18.75
CA GLY A 13 11.95 -13.89 19.28
C GLY A 13 12.01 -14.96 18.20
N MET A 14 11.97 -16.23 18.63
CA MET A 14 12.03 -17.39 17.72
C MET A 14 10.93 -17.38 16.64
N ILE A 15 9.78 -16.77 16.93
CA ILE A 15 8.69 -16.63 15.96
C ILE A 15 9.13 -15.76 14.78
N ASP A 16 9.88 -14.69 15.00
CA ASP A 16 10.34 -13.80 13.92
C ASP A 16 11.31 -14.54 12.99
N ILE A 17 12.21 -15.35 13.56
CA ILE A 17 13.12 -16.20 12.78
C ILE A 17 12.34 -17.17 11.90
N VAL A 18 11.34 -17.85 12.48
CA VAL A 18 10.47 -18.77 11.74
C VAL A 18 9.77 -18.05 10.60
N ILE A 19 9.27 -16.83 10.85
CA ILE A 19 8.59 -16.06 9.81
C ILE A 19 9.55 -15.65 8.69
N PHE A 20 10.78 -15.19 9.00
CA PHE A 20 11.77 -14.89 7.96
C PHE A 20 12.10 -16.11 7.09
N ILE A 21 12.21 -17.29 7.70
CA ILE A 21 12.39 -18.55 6.96
C ILE A 21 11.17 -18.81 6.07
N CYS A 22 9.95 -18.63 6.58
CA CYS A 22 8.72 -18.77 5.80
C CYS A 22 8.66 -17.80 4.62
N ILE A 23 9.07 -16.53 4.78
CA ILE A 23 9.15 -15.56 3.69
C ILE A 23 10.14 -16.02 2.63
N ALA A 24 11.35 -16.43 3.05
CA ALA A 24 12.38 -16.92 2.14
C ALA A 24 11.89 -18.14 1.34
N MET A 25 11.23 -19.09 2.01
CA MET A 25 10.62 -20.26 1.40
C MET A 25 9.49 -19.89 0.43
N PHE A 26 8.65 -18.92 0.79
CA PHE A 26 7.55 -18.45 -0.05
C PHE A 26 8.06 -17.75 -1.31
N ILE A 27 9.05 -16.87 -1.18
CA ILE A 27 9.68 -16.21 -2.33
C ILE A 27 10.31 -17.26 -3.24
N TYR A 28 11.09 -18.21 -2.68
CA TYR A 28 11.66 -19.30 -3.45
C TYR A 28 10.60 -20.13 -4.17
N LEU A 29 9.51 -20.50 -3.48
CA LEU A 29 8.40 -21.26 -4.06
C LEU A 29 7.83 -20.55 -5.29
N ILE A 30 7.61 -19.24 -5.19
CA ILE A 30 7.09 -18.43 -6.32
C ILE A 30 8.11 -18.33 -7.46
N MET A 31 9.41 -18.20 -7.15
CA MET A 31 10.47 -18.11 -8.16
C MET A 31 10.74 -19.43 -8.87
N SER A 32 10.58 -20.55 -8.17
CA SER A 32 11.03 -21.88 -8.62
C SER A 32 10.51 -22.32 -9.99
N PRO A 33 9.25 -22.05 -10.40
CA PRO A 33 8.77 -22.42 -11.74
C PRO A 33 9.47 -21.63 -12.85
N GLY A 34 9.85 -20.37 -12.57
CA GLY A 34 10.59 -19.52 -13.50
C GLY A 34 12.06 -19.90 -13.68
N MET A 35 12.67 -20.46 -12.64
CA MET A 35 14.06 -20.91 -12.68
C MET A 35 14.28 -22.01 -13.72
N GLN A 36 13.25 -22.83 -13.95
CA GLN A 36 13.27 -23.97 -14.86
C GLN A 36 13.08 -23.60 -16.34
N GLY A 37 13.06 -22.29 -16.67
CA GLY A 37 13.06 -21.83 -18.07
C GLY A 37 11.66 -21.63 -18.67
N ALA A 38 10.68 -21.22 -17.86
CA ALA A 38 9.38 -20.79 -18.34
C ALA A 38 9.58 -19.73 -19.45
N SER A 39 9.27 -20.12 -20.69
CA SER A 39 9.43 -19.27 -21.87
C SER A 39 8.04 -18.88 -22.36
N SER A 40 7.70 -17.62 -22.14
CA SER A 40 6.55 -17.00 -22.79
C SER A 40 7.07 -16.14 -23.95
N ASN A 41 6.49 -16.32 -25.13
CA ASN A 41 6.73 -15.49 -26.31
C ASN A 41 5.85 -14.24 -26.30
N VAL A 42 5.71 -13.59 -25.15
CA VAL A 42 4.95 -12.33 -25.04
C VAL A 42 5.85 -11.20 -25.53
N ASN A 43 5.84 -10.95 -26.84
CA ASN A 43 6.48 -9.79 -27.44
C ASN A 43 5.39 -8.80 -27.88
N VAL A 44 4.87 -8.02 -26.92
CA VAL A 44 3.90 -6.96 -27.21
C VAL A 44 4.65 -5.71 -27.63
N LYS A 45 4.51 -5.32 -28.90
CA LYS A 45 4.97 -4.01 -29.38
C LYS A 45 4.04 -2.92 -28.84
N ILE A 46 4.64 -1.86 -28.30
CA ILE A 46 3.94 -0.67 -27.80
C ILE A 46 4.15 0.42 -28.85
N SER A 47 3.07 1.00 -29.37
CA SER A 47 3.18 2.15 -30.27
C SER A 47 3.26 3.44 -29.43
N THR A 48 4.09 4.40 -29.87
CA THR A 48 4.17 5.74 -29.30
C THR A 48 3.22 6.75 -29.98
N ASP A 49 2.27 6.25 -30.80
CA ASP A 49 1.21 7.05 -31.40
C ASP A 49 0.25 7.62 -30.35
N LEU A 50 -0.02 8.93 -30.45
CA LEU A 50 -0.87 9.65 -29.50
C LEU A 50 -2.32 9.13 -29.48
N ASN A 51 -2.82 8.59 -30.59
CA ASN A 51 -4.17 8.04 -30.70
C ASN A 51 -4.38 6.79 -29.83
N MET A 52 -3.29 6.12 -29.44
CA MET A 52 -3.35 4.93 -28.59
C MET A 52 -3.44 5.27 -27.10
N LEU A 53 -3.22 6.53 -26.71
CA LEU A 53 -3.23 6.98 -25.31
C LEU A 53 -4.53 6.66 -24.57
N PRO A 54 -5.73 6.91 -25.12
CA PRO A 54 -6.98 6.55 -24.44
C PRO A 54 -7.11 5.03 -24.21
N TYR A 55 -6.67 4.23 -25.17
CA TYR A 55 -6.70 2.77 -25.07
C TYR A 55 -5.72 2.26 -23.99
N TYR A 56 -4.50 2.79 -23.96
CA TYR A 56 -3.51 2.43 -22.95
C TYR A 56 -3.91 2.89 -21.55
N ALA A 57 -4.45 4.10 -21.42
CA ALA A 57 -5.03 4.60 -20.18
C ALA A 57 -6.16 3.68 -19.66
N LEU A 58 -7.10 3.31 -20.53
CA LEU A 58 -8.21 2.43 -20.17
C LEU A 58 -7.72 1.06 -19.67
N ARG A 59 -6.75 0.45 -20.37
CA ARG A 59 -6.17 -0.84 -19.95
C ARG A 59 -5.53 -0.77 -18.57
N SER A 60 -4.79 0.30 -18.29
CA SER A 60 -4.19 0.53 -16.98
C SER A 60 -5.23 0.72 -15.88
N VAL A 61 -6.26 1.53 -16.13
CA VAL A 61 -7.38 1.74 -15.18
C VAL A 61 -8.12 0.44 -14.91
N LEU A 62 -8.36 -0.39 -15.92
CA LEU A 62 -9.02 -1.69 -15.74
C LEU A 62 -8.21 -2.64 -14.85
N ARG A 63 -6.89 -2.72 -15.03
CA ARG A 63 -6.02 -3.52 -14.15
C ARG A 63 -6.06 -3.02 -12.72
N MET A 64 -5.94 -1.70 -12.53
CA MET A 64 -6.01 -1.10 -11.19
C MET A 64 -7.37 -1.32 -10.53
N THR A 65 -8.45 -1.27 -11.31
CA THR A 65 -9.81 -1.54 -10.83
C THR A 65 -9.95 -3.00 -10.41
N ALA A 66 -9.46 -3.94 -11.23
CA ALA A 66 -9.49 -5.37 -10.90
C ALA A 66 -8.71 -5.68 -9.62
N ALA A 67 -7.50 -5.13 -9.49
CA ALA A 67 -6.69 -5.24 -8.28
C ALA A 67 -7.42 -4.66 -7.06
N TYR A 68 -8.00 -3.47 -7.21
CA TYR A 68 -8.70 -2.78 -6.12
C TYR A 68 -9.95 -3.54 -5.64
N ILE A 69 -10.72 -4.14 -6.54
CA ILE A 69 -11.85 -5.01 -6.18
C ILE A 69 -11.37 -6.18 -5.33
N ILE A 70 -10.28 -6.85 -5.75
CA ILE A 70 -9.69 -7.96 -4.98
C ILE A 70 -9.20 -7.45 -3.61
N SER A 71 -8.57 -6.27 -3.56
CA SER A 71 -8.09 -5.65 -2.33
C SER A 71 -9.22 -5.32 -1.36
N ILE A 72 -10.36 -4.78 -1.83
CA ILE A 72 -11.52 -4.50 -0.97
C ILE A 72 -12.13 -5.80 -0.43
N ILE A 73 -12.29 -6.83 -1.27
CA ILE A 73 -12.80 -8.13 -0.82
C ILE A 73 -11.87 -8.72 0.25
N PHE A 74 -10.56 -8.71 -0.01
CA PHE A 74 -9.55 -9.13 0.95
C PHE A 74 -9.65 -8.33 2.25
N THR A 75 -9.70 -7.00 2.18
CA THR A 75 -9.82 -6.12 3.36
C THR A 75 -11.03 -6.45 4.21
N LEU A 76 -12.21 -6.57 3.60
CA LEU A 76 -13.44 -6.85 4.31
C LEU A 76 -13.42 -8.24 4.97
N VAL A 77 -12.92 -9.27 4.27
CA VAL A 77 -12.86 -10.63 4.81
C VAL A 77 -11.76 -10.78 5.85
N TYR A 78 -10.53 -10.40 5.50
CA TYR A 78 -9.35 -10.56 6.34
C TYR A 78 -9.43 -9.70 7.61
N GLY A 79 -9.79 -8.43 7.45
CA GLY A 79 -9.94 -7.49 8.56
C GLY A 79 -11.08 -7.87 9.49
N TYR A 80 -12.22 -8.33 8.97
CA TYR A 80 -13.35 -8.80 9.79
C TYR A 80 -12.97 -10.03 10.62
N ILE A 81 -12.32 -11.03 10.02
CA ILE A 81 -11.87 -12.24 10.73
C ILE A 81 -10.85 -11.88 11.81
N ALA A 82 -9.88 -11.00 11.49
CA ALA A 82 -8.88 -10.55 12.44
C ALA A 82 -9.49 -9.77 13.61
N ALA A 83 -10.51 -8.94 13.37
CA ALA A 83 -11.14 -8.14 14.42
C ALA A 83 -11.99 -8.99 15.39
N HIS A 84 -12.66 -10.03 14.90
CA HIS A 84 -13.64 -10.80 15.68
C HIS A 84 -13.09 -12.08 16.32
N ASN A 85 -11.93 -12.58 15.89
CA ASN A 85 -11.36 -13.82 16.40
C ASN A 85 -9.99 -13.57 17.05
N PRO A 86 -9.87 -13.62 18.39
CA PRO A 86 -8.62 -13.35 19.10
C PRO A 86 -7.47 -14.30 18.74
N LYS A 87 -7.77 -15.53 18.27
CA LYS A 87 -6.75 -16.46 17.78
C LYS A 87 -6.27 -16.09 16.39
N ALA A 88 -7.19 -15.64 15.52
CA ALA A 88 -6.85 -15.19 14.18
C ALA A 88 -6.08 -13.87 14.24
N GLU A 89 -6.48 -12.92 15.10
CA GLU A 89 -5.78 -11.65 15.33
C GLU A 89 -4.28 -11.84 15.58
N LYS A 90 -3.93 -12.76 16.49
CA LYS A 90 -2.55 -13.07 16.87
C LYS A 90 -1.68 -13.66 15.74
N ILE A 91 -2.29 -14.09 14.65
CA ILE A 91 -1.61 -14.71 13.50
C ILE A 91 -1.69 -13.79 12.28
N LEU A 92 -2.88 -13.34 11.94
CA LEU A 92 -3.18 -12.53 10.77
C LEU A 92 -2.53 -11.14 10.85
N ILE A 93 -2.61 -10.45 11.99
CA ILE A 93 -2.03 -9.09 12.10
C ILE A 93 -0.50 -9.11 11.95
N PRO A 94 0.26 -9.99 12.62
CA PRO A 94 1.70 -10.10 12.37
C PRO A 94 2.05 -10.49 10.93
N ILE A 95 1.29 -11.41 10.31
CA ILE A 95 1.50 -11.76 8.89
C ILE A 95 1.29 -10.53 8.01
N LEU A 96 0.21 -9.78 8.23
CA LEU A 96 -0.10 -8.58 7.46
C LEU A 96 0.99 -7.50 7.63
N ASP A 97 1.48 -7.30 8.85
CA ASP A 97 2.56 -6.34 9.18
C ASP A 97 3.88 -6.70 8.49
N ILE A 98 4.14 -8.00 8.36
CA ILE A 98 5.33 -8.50 7.67
C ILE A 98 5.16 -8.38 6.17
N LEU A 99 4.03 -8.82 5.61
CA LEU A 99 3.77 -8.74 4.17
C LEU A 99 3.76 -7.30 3.65
N GLN A 100 3.25 -6.33 4.43
CA GLN A 100 3.33 -4.91 4.05
C GLN A 100 4.75 -4.36 4.03
N SER A 101 5.64 -4.96 4.82
CA SER A 101 7.03 -4.55 4.91
C SER A 101 7.87 -5.08 3.75
N ILE A 102 7.35 -6.05 2.98
CA ILE A 102 8.03 -6.60 1.80
C ILE A 102 7.77 -5.68 0.61
N PRO A 103 8.80 -5.06 0.02
CA PRO A 103 8.62 -4.20 -1.14
C PRO A 103 8.13 -5.01 -2.35
N VAL A 104 7.02 -4.60 -2.96
CA VAL A 104 6.36 -5.36 -4.04
C VAL A 104 7.31 -5.66 -5.19
N LEU A 105 8.14 -4.69 -5.53
CA LEU A 105 9.08 -4.76 -6.64
C LEU A 105 10.20 -5.77 -6.41
N SER A 106 10.50 -6.11 -5.15
CA SER A 106 11.54 -7.07 -4.81
C SER A 106 11.17 -8.53 -5.14
N PHE A 107 9.87 -8.81 -5.25
CA PHE A 107 9.35 -10.13 -5.61
C PHE A 107 8.51 -10.12 -6.90
N LEU A 108 8.39 -8.96 -7.57
CA LEU A 108 7.76 -8.84 -8.89
C LEU A 108 8.27 -9.89 -9.89
N PRO A 109 9.59 -10.08 -10.07
CA PRO A 109 10.11 -11.04 -11.06
C PRO A 109 9.71 -12.46 -10.73
N ALA A 110 9.70 -12.80 -9.43
CA ALA A 110 9.26 -14.10 -8.95
C ALA A 110 7.82 -14.38 -9.37
N VAL A 111 6.91 -13.46 -9.02
CA VAL A 111 5.47 -13.63 -9.26
C VAL A 111 5.16 -13.74 -10.74
N VAL A 112 5.76 -12.88 -11.56
CA VAL A 112 5.54 -12.92 -13.01
C VAL A 112 6.06 -14.24 -13.60
N LEU A 113 7.24 -14.69 -13.19
CA LEU A 113 7.81 -15.96 -13.63
C LEU A 113 6.95 -17.16 -13.24
N GLY A 114 6.48 -17.21 -12.00
CA GLY A 114 5.59 -18.26 -11.52
C GLY A 114 4.29 -18.32 -12.33
N LEU A 115 3.70 -17.17 -12.64
CA LEU A 115 2.45 -17.09 -13.39
C LEU A 115 2.64 -17.34 -14.89
N ILE A 116 3.77 -16.96 -15.47
CA ILE A 116 4.12 -17.35 -16.83
C ILE A 116 4.31 -18.87 -16.92
N ALA A 117 4.91 -19.51 -15.91
CA ALA A 117 5.05 -20.96 -15.89
C ALA A 117 3.69 -21.67 -15.82
N LEU A 118 2.72 -21.09 -15.08
CA LEU A 118 1.35 -21.61 -14.98
C LEU A 118 0.51 -21.31 -16.23
N PHE A 119 0.73 -20.16 -16.86
CA PHE A 119 0.02 -19.68 -18.04
C PHE A 119 1.03 -19.30 -19.15
N PRO A 120 1.66 -20.29 -19.81
CA PRO A 120 2.76 -20.05 -20.76
C PRO A 120 2.32 -19.38 -22.06
N ASN A 121 1.04 -19.53 -22.41
CA ASN A 121 0.49 -19.04 -23.67
C ASN A 121 -0.19 -17.67 -23.50
N GLY A 122 0.28 -16.68 -24.25
CA GLY A 122 -0.31 -15.35 -24.33
C GLY A 122 0.03 -14.43 -23.16
N THR A 123 -0.65 -13.28 -23.09
CA THR A 123 -0.38 -12.22 -22.10
C THR A 123 -1.02 -12.48 -20.74
N VAL A 124 -1.83 -13.54 -20.59
CA VAL A 124 -2.68 -13.79 -19.42
C VAL A 124 -1.85 -13.94 -18.14
N GLY A 125 -0.75 -14.70 -18.17
CA GLY A 125 0.12 -14.87 -17.01
C GLY A 125 0.72 -13.54 -16.53
N VAL A 126 1.12 -12.67 -17.47
CA VAL A 126 1.67 -11.34 -17.16
C VAL A 126 0.57 -10.41 -16.64
N GLU A 127 -0.62 -10.43 -17.24
CA GLU A 127 -1.78 -9.63 -16.78
C GLU A 127 -2.20 -9.99 -15.35
N ILE A 128 -2.31 -11.28 -15.03
CA ILE A 128 -2.63 -11.76 -13.68
C ILE A 128 -1.53 -11.37 -12.70
N ALA A 129 -0.25 -11.48 -13.12
CA ALA A 129 0.88 -11.09 -12.28
C ALA A 129 0.82 -9.60 -11.92
N SER A 130 0.60 -8.73 -12.91
CA SER A 130 0.46 -7.30 -12.69
C SER A 130 -0.70 -6.98 -11.75
N ILE A 131 -1.86 -7.64 -11.88
CA ILE A 131 -3.01 -7.46 -10.98
C ILE A 131 -2.66 -7.88 -9.55
N ILE A 132 -2.01 -9.04 -9.36
CA ILE A 132 -1.60 -9.53 -8.03
C ILE A 132 -0.59 -8.58 -7.38
N LEU A 133 0.35 -8.03 -8.16
CA LEU A 133 1.35 -7.10 -7.66
C LEU A 133 0.75 -5.72 -7.32
N ILE A 134 -0.21 -5.24 -8.10
CA ILE A 134 -0.94 -4.02 -7.74
C ILE A 134 -1.79 -4.25 -6.48
N PHE A 135 -2.42 -5.44 -6.37
CA PHE A 135 -3.21 -5.83 -5.20
C PHE A 135 -2.39 -5.77 -3.91
N THR A 136 -1.15 -6.26 -3.91
CA THR A 136 -0.30 -6.19 -2.71
C THR A 136 0.03 -4.74 -2.36
N GLY A 137 0.19 -3.84 -3.34
CA GLY A 137 0.33 -2.41 -3.08
C GLY A 137 -0.92 -1.72 -2.51
N GLN A 138 -2.11 -2.28 -2.75
CA GLN A 138 -3.40 -1.67 -2.39
C GLN A 138 -4.01 -2.23 -1.09
N ALA A 139 -3.81 -3.51 -0.78
CA ALA A 139 -4.59 -4.19 0.25
C ALA A 139 -4.25 -3.79 1.70
N TRP A 140 -2.99 -3.44 1.99
CA TRP A 140 -2.49 -3.37 3.36
C TRP A 140 -3.12 -2.24 4.19
N ASN A 141 -3.02 -1.00 3.73
CA ASN A 141 -3.53 0.18 4.45
C ASN A 141 -5.06 0.10 4.68
N MET A 142 -5.79 -0.34 3.66
CA MET A 142 -7.25 -0.55 3.77
C MET A 142 -7.58 -1.60 4.83
N THR A 143 -6.84 -2.72 4.85
CA THR A 143 -7.07 -3.82 5.81
C THR A 143 -6.81 -3.38 7.24
N PHE A 144 -5.70 -2.67 7.49
CA PHE A 144 -5.41 -2.11 8.81
C PHE A 144 -6.47 -1.10 9.24
N SER A 145 -6.82 -0.14 8.37
CA SER A 145 -7.84 0.86 8.68
C SER A 145 -9.18 0.22 9.03
N PHE A 146 -9.61 -0.76 8.25
CA PHE A 146 -10.85 -1.47 8.50
C PHE A 146 -10.80 -2.23 9.83
N TYR A 147 -9.75 -3.02 10.05
CA TYR A 147 -9.52 -3.74 11.29
C TYR A 147 -9.53 -2.83 12.53
N TYR A 148 -8.78 -1.72 12.51
CA TYR A 148 -8.73 -0.79 13.63
C TYR A 148 -10.07 -0.09 13.87
N SER A 149 -10.80 0.26 12.81
CA SER A 149 -12.14 0.86 12.94
C SER A 149 -13.08 -0.07 13.70
N LEU A 150 -13.05 -1.38 13.41
CA LEU A 150 -13.87 -2.36 14.14
C LEU A 150 -13.46 -2.52 15.61
N LYS A 151 -12.16 -2.40 15.91
CA LYS A 151 -11.63 -2.51 17.28
C LYS A 151 -11.97 -1.29 18.14
N VAL A 152 -11.97 -0.10 17.55
CA VAL A 152 -12.27 1.17 18.25
C VAL A 152 -13.78 1.44 18.36
N LEU A 153 -14.63 0.68 17.65
CA LEU A 153 -16.08 0.80 17.69
C LEU A 153 -16.60 0.88 19.15
N PRO A 154 -17.29 1.99 19.55
CA PRO A 154 -17.77 2.22 20.90
C PRO A 154 -18.62 1.08 21.47
N ARG A 155 -18.47 0.82 22.77
CA ARG A 155 -19.20 -0.26 23.45
C ARG A 155 -20.71 -0.03 23.43
N ASP A 156 -21.15 1.20 23.63
CA ASP A 156 -22.57 1.58 23.67
C ASP A 156 -23.29 1.21 22.36
N LEU A 157 -22.63 1.39 21.22
CA LEU A 157 -23.19 0.99 19.92
C LEU A 157 -23.26 -0.54 19.76
N LYS A 158 -22.27 -1.27 20.28
CA LYS A 158 -22.28 -2.75 20.30
C LYS A 158 -23.38 -3.28 21.20
N GLU A 159 -23.58 -2.68 22.37
CA GLU A 159 -24.63 -3.04 23.32
C GLU A 159 -26.01 -2.73 22.72
N ALA A 160 -26.20 -1.55 22.10
CA ALA A 160 -27.42 -1.20 21.39
C ALA A 160 -27.75 -2.22 20.27
N SER A 161 -26.76 -2.67 19.51
CA SER A 161 -26.98 -3.71 18.48
C SER A 161 -27.41 -5.05 19.07
N SER A 162 -26.95 -5.37 20.29
CA SER A 162 -27.30 -6.58 21.01
C SER A 162 -28.72 -6.50 21.57
N VAL A 163 -29.13 -5.34 22.08
CA VAL A 163 -30.51 -5.06 22.51
C VAL A 163 -31.49 -5.16 21.33
N LEU A 164 -31.09 -4.66 20.15
CA LEU A 164 -31.86 -4.77 18.90
C LEU A 164 -31.82 -6.18 18.28
N GLN A 165 -31.14 -7.14 18.93
CA GLN A 165 -30.99 -8.53 18.48
C GLN A 165 -30.53 -8.65 17.02
N LEU A 166 -29.67 -7.73 16.57
CA LEU A 166 -29.15 -7.79 15.21
C LEU A 166 -28.30 -9.04 15.04
N ASN A 167 -28.54 -9.80 13.96
CA ASN A 167 -27.67 -10.91 13.60
C ASN A 167 -26.31 -10.38 13.14
N LYS A 168 -25.29 -11.25 13.03
CA LYS A 168 -23.92 -10.81 12.67
C LYS A 168 -23.82 -10.09 11.33
N TRP A 169 -24.65 -10.46 10.36
CA TRP A 169 -24.68 -9.81 9.05
C TRP A 169 -25.35 -8.43 9.11
N GLN A 170 -26.44 -8.31 9.87
CA GLN A 170 -27.12 -7.05 10.14
C GLN A 170 -26.22 -6.11 10.93
N GLN A 171 -25.52 -6.62 11.96
CA GLN A 171 -24.53 -5.87 12.71
C GLN A 171 -23.39 -5.39 11.80
N PHE A 172 -22.85 -6.27 10.95
CA PHE A 172 -21.84 -5.92 9.97
C PHE A 172 -22.33 -4.80 9.02
N LYS A 173 -23.50 -4.98 8.39
CA LYS A 173 -24.02 -4.06 7.38
C LYS A 173 -24.53 -2.74 7.94
N LYS A 174 -25.16 -2.74 9.14
CA LYS A 174 -25.85 -1.57 9.71
C LYS A 174 -25.01 -0.80 10.72
N LEU A 175 -24.00 -1.42 11.33
CA LEU A 175 -23.18 -0.78 12.35
C LEU A 175 -21.70 -0.73 11.95
N GLU A 176 -21.08 -1.89 11.74
CA GLU A 176 -19.63 -1.99 11.58
C GLU A 176 -19.10 -1.39 10.29
N LEU A 177 -19.69 -1.77 9.15
CA LEU A 177 -19.29 -1.25 7.84
C LEU A 177 -19.54 0.26 7.74
N PRO A 178 -20.72 0.80 8.14
CA PRO A 178 -20.94 2.25 8.26
C PRO A 178 -19.88 2.96 9.09
N PHE A 179 -19.60 2.47 10.31
CA PHE A 179 -18.61 3.07 11.20
C PHE A 179 -17.20 3.08 10.58
N ALA A 180 -16.81 1.99 9.91
CA ALA A 180 -15.51 1.88 9.26
C ALA A 180 -15.44 2.57 7.89
N THR A 181 -16.56 3.07 7.34
CA THR A 181 -16.63 3.56 5.95
C THR A 181 -15.71 4.75 5.72
N ILE A 182 -15.62 5.70 6.64
CA ILE A 182 -14.77 6.90 6.48
C ILE A 182 -13.30 6.49 6.38
N GLY A 183 -12.83 5.69 7.33
CA GLY A 183 -11.46 5.17 7.33
C GLY A 183 -11.17 4.34 6.07
N LEU A 184 -12.12 3.48 5.67
CA LEU A 184 -12.00 2.64 4.49
C LEU A 184 -11.91 3.47 3.20
N VAL A 185 -12.78 4.47 3.00
CA VAL A 185 -12.79 5.34 1.82
C VAL A 185 -11.50 6.14 1.71
N TRP A 186 -11.03 6.74 2.82
CA TRP A 186 -9.78 7.50 2.81
C TRP A 186 -8.57 6.62 2.48
N ASN A 187 -8.48 5.45 3.11
CA ASN A 187 -7.39 4.50 2.85
C ASN A 187 -7.51 3.85 1.46
N SER A 188 -8.71 3.76 0.90
CA SER A 188 -8.93 3.32 -0.48
C SER A 188 -8.33 4.29 -1.49
N MET A 189 -8.57 5.59 -1.31
CA MET A 189 -7.98 6.63 -2.16
C MET A 189 -6.44 6.60 -2.09
N MET A 190 -5.88 6.51 -0.88
CA MET A 190 -4.41 6.40 -0.69
C MET A 190 -3.85 5.13 -1.33
N SER A 191 -4.55 4.01 -1.19
CA SER A 191 -4.14 2.74 -1.77
C SER A 191 -4.21 2.77 -3.30
N TRP A 192 -5.24 3.40 -3.87
CA TRP A 192 -5.34 3.63 -5.31
C TRP A 192 -4.18 4.47 -5.85
N ALA A 193 -3.83 5.56 -5.17
CA ALA A 193 -2.65 6.37 -5.49
C ALA A 193 -1.36 5.53 -5.44
N GLY A 194 -1.20 4.68 -4.41
CA GLY A 194 -0.10 3.70 -4.33
C GLY A 194 -0.09 2.70 -5.49
N GLY A 195 -1.25 2.29 -6.00
CA GLY A 195 -1.36 1.42 -7.17
C GLY A 195 -0.72 2.00 -8.44
N TRP A 196 -0.86 3.32 -8.68
CA TRP A 196 -0.22 4.00 -9.81
C TRP A 196 1.30 3.94 -9.76
N PHE A 197 1.88 3.97 -8.56
CA PHE A 197 3.33 3.86 -8.37
C PHE A 197 3.85 2.51 -8.89
N PHE A 198 3.17 1.41 -8.54
CA PHE A 198 3.56 0.05 -8.96
C PHE A 198 3.20 -0.27 -10.42
N LEU A 199 2.15 0.36 -10.95
CA LEU A 199 1.62 0.08 -12.28
C LEU A 199 2.71 0.09 -13.36
N MET A 200 3.59 1.09 -13.37
CA MET A 200 4.60 1.19 -14.43
C MET A 200 5.56 -0.01 -14.44
N ALA A 201 6.04 -0.42 -13.26
CA ALA A 201 6.93 -1.57 -13.14
C ALA A 201 6.20 -2.89 -13.44
N CYS A 202 4.89 -2.96 -13.16
CA CYS A 202 4.07 -4.12 -13.46
C CYS A 202 3.72 -4.23 -14.95
N GLU A 203 3.65 -3.12 -15.68
CA GLU A 203 3.32 -3.11 -17.12
C GLU A 203 4.55 -3.28 -18.01
N MET A 204 5.74 -2.87 -17.56
CA MET A 204 6.98 -3.08 -18.30
C MET A 204 8.15 -3.36 -17.35
N PHE A 205 8.81 -4.51 -17.57
CA PHE A 205 10.04 -4.88 -16.89
C PHE A 205 10.91 -5.77 -17.78
N THR A 206 12.19 -5.87 -17.43
CA THR A 206 13.19 -6.66 -18.17
C THR A 206 13.73 -7.78 -17.28
N LEU A 207 13.82 -8.99 -17.83
CA LEU A 207 14.31 -10.16 -17.12
C LEU A 207 15.05 -11.06 -18.10
N ARG A 208 16.31 -11.41 -17.78
CA ARG A 208 17.20 -12.22 -18.64
C ARG A 208 17.32 -11.65 -20.06
N GLY A 209 17.40 -10.32 -20.18
CA GLY A 209 17.44 -9.62 -21.46
C GLY A 209 16.14 -9.68 -22.29
N ARG A 210 15.05 -10.27 -21.77
CA ARG A 210 13.72 -10.25 -22.40
C ARG A 210 12.87 -9.15 -21.78
N ASN A 211 12.17 -8.41 -22.63
CA ASN A 211 11.26 -7.35 -22.21
C ASN A 211 9.84 -7.92 -22.10
N PHE A 212 9.29 -7.91 -20.89
CA PHE A 212 7.89 -8.21 -20.66
C PHE A 212 7.11 -6.91 -20.68
N ARG A 213 6.11 -6.82 -21.56
CA ARG A 213 5.33 -5.60 -21.78
C ARG A 213 3.85 -5.93 -21.85
N LEU A 214 3.04 -5.08 -21.23
CA LEU A 214 1.59 -5.06 -21.36
C LEU A 214 1.14 -3.79 -22.08
N LYS A 215 -0.05 -3.82 -22.69
CA LYS A 215 -0.62 -2.60 -23.27
C LYS A 215 -1.14 -1.72 -22.14
N GLY A 216 -0.45 -0.62 -21.85
CA GLY A 216 -0.80 0.27 -20.74
C GLY A 216 -0.01 1.56 -20.77
N ILE A 217 -0.47 2.55 -19.99
CA ILE A 217 0.12 3.89 -19.98
C ILE A 217 1.55 3.89 -19.43
N GLY A 218 1.86 2.99 -18.50
CA GLY A 218 3.21 2.83 -17.95
C GLY A 218 4.19 2.30 -19.01
N SER A 219 3.80 1.30 -19.79
CA SER A 219 4.61 0.82 -20.92
C SER A 219 4.75 1.86 -22.02
N PHE A 220 3.71 2.65 -22.29
CA PHE A 220 3.77 3.76 -23.23
C PHE A 220 4.80 4.82 -22.79
N LEU A 221 4.73 5.28 -21.54
CA LEU A 221 5.65 6.26 -20.98
C LEU A 221 7.10 5.79 -21.01
N GLN A 222 7.34 4.53 -20.62
CA GLN A 222 8.69 3.95 -20.68
C GLN A 222 9.19 3.77 -22.11
N THR A 223 8.33 3.38 -23.05
CA THR A 223 8.72 3.23 -24.46
C THR A 223 9.04 4.59 -25.08
N ALA A 224 8.20 5.60 -24.86
CA ALA A 224 8.44 6.97 -25.32
C ALA A 224 9.72 7.57 -24.74
N ALA A 225 9.99 7.32 -23.45
CA ALA A 225 11.24 7.73 -22.81
C ALA A 225 12.48 7.05 -23.43
N ASN A 226 12.41 5.74 -23.67
CA ASN A 226 13.52 4.98 -24.27
C ASN A 226 13.79 5.36 -25.73
N GLU A 227 12.76 5.75 -26.48
CA GLU A 227 12.87 6.26 -27.85
C GLU A 227 13.32 7.73 -27.91
N GLY A 228 13.43 8.42 -26.77
CA GLY A 228 13.72 9.86 -26.73
C GLY A 228 12.58 10.73 -27.30
N ASN A 229 11.38 10.16 -27.47
CA ASN A 229 10.20 10.88 -28.00
C ASN A 229 9.57 11.75 -26.91
N THR A 230 10.13 12.94 -26.72
CA THR A 230 9.69 13.91 -25.70
C THR A 230 8.23 14.33 -25.89
N LYS A 231 7.76 14.45 -27.13
CA LYS A 231 6.36 14.77 -27.43
C LYS A 231 5.44 13.68 -26.88
N ALA A 232 5.67 12.41 -27.27
CA ALA A 232 4.88 11.29 -26.76
C ALA A 232 4.94 11.21 -25.24
N LEU A 233 6.11 11.40 -24.63
CA LEU A 233 6.28 11.40 -23.17
C LEU A 233 5.41 12.47 -22.48
N ILE A 234 5.42 13.71 -22.97
CA ILE A 234 4.61 14.82 -22.42
C ILE A 234 3.11 14.51 -22.54
N TYR A 235 2.64 14.08 -23.71
CA TYR A 235 1.23 13.73 -23.90
C TYR A 235 0.82 12.50 -23.07
N GLY A 236 1.72 11.55 -22.86
CA GLY A 236 1.49 10.41 -21.96
C GLY A 236 1.32 10.85 -20.51
N ILE A 237 2.19 11.74 -20.01
CA ILE A 237 2.09 12.29 -18.65
C ILE A 237 0.82 13.13 -18.52
N ALA A 238 0.51 13.97 -19.50
CA ALA A 238 -0.72 14.76 -19.51
C ALA A 238 -1.97 13.86 -19.48
N THR A 239 -1.98 12.79 -20.29
CA THR A 239 -3.08 11.80 -20.28
C THR A 239 -3.24 11.15 -18.91
N LEU A 240 -2.13 10.75 -18.28
CA LEU A 240 -2.15 10.18 -16.94
C LEU A 240 -2.73 11.15 -15.91
N ILE A 241 -2.31 12.42 -15.95
CA ILE A 241 -2.83 13.48 -15.07
C ILE A 241 -4.33 13.68 -15.30
N ILE A 242 -4.78 13.74 -16.56
CA ILE A 242 -6.20 13.85 -16.91
C ILE A 242 -6.99 12.68 -16.33
N VAL A 243 -6.51 11.45 -16.50
CA VAL A 243 -7.15 10.25 -15.94
C VAL A 243 -7.25 10.33 -14.42
N ILE A 244 -6.18 10.75 -13.74
CA ILE A 244 -6.17 10.93 -12.28
C ILE A 244 -7.20 11.98 -11.85
N ILE A 245 -7.25 13.13 -12.52
CA ILE A 245 -8.22 14.19 -12.23
C ILE A 245 -9.65 13.67 -12.47
N LEU A 246 -9.90 12.96 -13.57
CA LEU A 246 -11.21 12.37 -13.84
C LEU A 246 -11.61 11.38 -12.73
N LEU A 247 -10.72 10.49 -12.32
CA LEU A 247 -11.01 9.54 -11.24
C LEU A 247 -11.25 10.26 -9.90
N ASP A 248 -10.48 11.30 -9.58
CA ASP A 248 -10.71 12.14 -8.39
C ASP A 248 -12.10 12.79 -8.40
N GLN A 249 -12.47 13.44 -9.51
CA GLN A 249 -13.74 14.16 -9.62
C GLN A 249 -14.96 13.24 -9.69
N PHE A 250 -14.87 12.14 -10.44
CA PHE A 250 -16.02 11.27 -10.74
C PHE A 250 -16.18 10.11 -9.76
N ILE A 251 -15.11 9.67 -9.10
CA ILE A 251 -15.14 8.52 -8.18
C ILE A 251 -14.85 8.98 -6.75
N TRP A 252 -13.66 9.53 -6.50
CA TRP A 252 -13.19 9.74 -5.12
C TRP A 252 -13.97 10.83 -4.39
N ARG A 253 -14.12 12.03 -4.98
CA ARG A 253 -14.86 13.14 -4.34
C ARG A 253 -16.30 12.76 -3.99
N PRO A 254 -17.12 12.16 -4.88
CA PRO A 254 -18.45 11.71 -4.52
C PRO A 254 -18.48 10.71 -3.38
N VAL A 255 -17.57 9.73 -3.37
CA VAL A 255 -17.53 8.68 -2.34
C VAL A 255 -17.08 9.25 -0.99
N ILE A 256 -16.10 10.17 -0.98
CA ILE A 256 -15.68 10.90 0.22
C ILE A 256 -16.85 11.69 0.80
N THR A 257 -17.50 12.53 0.00
CA THR A 257 -18.67 13.30 0.46
C THR A 257 -19.83 12.41 0.90
N TRP A 258 -20.03 11.26 0.25
CA TRP A 258 -21.03 10.29 0.68
C TRP A 258 -20.68 9.64 2.02
N SER A 259 -19.39 9.43 2.32
CA SER A 259 -18.93 8.82 3.57
C SER A 259 -19.16 9.71 4.79
N ASP A 260 -19.23 11.03 4.62
CA ASP A 260 -19.44 12.01 5.70
C ASP A 260 -20.76 11.78 6.47
N LYS A 261 -21.77 11.16 5.84
CA LYS A 261 -23.04 10.83 6.52
C LYS A 261 -22.86 9.83 7.68
N PHE A 262 -21.74 9.12 7.72
CA PHE A 262 -21.41 8.16 8.77
C PHE A 262 -20.51 8.76 9.85
N LYS A 263 -20.22 10.06 9.78
CA LYS A 263 -19.37 10.74 10.75
C LYS A 263 -20.13 10.86 12.07
N VAL A 264 -19.55 10.29 13.12
CA VAL A 264 -20.11 10.35 14.47
C VAL A 264 -19.59 11.62 15.14
N GLU A 265 -20.29 12.73 14.95
CA GLU A 265 -20.02 14.00 15.66
C GLU A 265 -21.10 14.29 16.68
N LEU A 266 -20.70 14.70 17.89
CA LEU A 266 -21.62 15.15 18.95
C LEU A 266 -22.10 16.60 18.73
N THR A 267 -21.45 17.34 17.83
CA THR A 267 -21.74 18.73 17.48
C THR A 267 -21.86 18.89 15.97
N GLN A 268 -22.88 19.61 15.50
CA GLN A 268 -23.06 19.89 14.07
C GLN A 268 -21.90 20.74 13.54
N SER A 269 -21.10 20.20 12.63
CA SER A 269 -20.10 20.96 11.90
C SER A 269 -20.76 21.79 10.78
N ASN A 270 -20.52 23.12 10.78
CA ASN A 270 -21.15 24.08 9.87
C ASN A 270 -20.66 24.02 8.39
N ASP A 271 -19.73 23.13 8.03
CA ASP A 271 -19.25 22.99 6.65
C ASP A 271 -19.52 21.57 6.12
N GLU A 272 -20.62 21.41 5.39
CA GLU A 272 -20.85 20.21 4.59
C GLU A 272 -19.95 20.22 3.34
N PRO A 273 -19.12 19.19 3.11
CA PRO A 273 -18.38 19.05 1.86
C PRO A 273 -19.35 18.95 0.67
N LYS A 274 -19.17 19.80 -0.34
CA LYS A 274 -20.07 19.84 -1.51
C LYS A 274 -19.43 19.11 -2.69
N SER A 275 -20.02 17.99 -3.12
CA SER A 275 -19.68 17.33 -4.39
C SER A 275 -20.76 17.57 -5.44
N PHE A 276 -20.39 18.22 -6.55
CA PHE A 276 -21.29 18.46 -7.68
C PHE A 276 -21.77 17.14 -8.30
N VAL A 277 -20.84 16.22 -8.56
CA VAL A 277 -21.13 14.91 -9.15
C VAL A 277 -22.06 14.10 -8.25
N LEU A 278 -21.85 14.12 -6.93
CA LEU A 278 -22.76 13.44 -6.00
C LEU A 278 -24.19 14.01 -6.06
N LYS A 279 -24.33 15.34 -6.15
CA LYS A 279 -25.65 15.98 -6.33
C LYS A 279 -26.32 15.54 -7.63
N LEU A 280 -25.54 15.43 -8.71
CA LEU A 280 -26.04 14.98 -10.01
C LEU A 280 -26.44 13.49 -9.98
N LEU A 281 -25.63 12.63 -9.37
CA LEU A 281 -25.93 11.21 -9.20
C LEU A 281 -27.21 10.98 -8.37
N ARG A 282 -27.39 11.71 -7.26
CA ARG A 282 -28.60 11.62 -6.42
C ARG A 282 -29.88 12.08 -7.13
N ARG A 283 -29.76 12.98 -8.11
CA ARG A 283 -30.88 13.47 -8.92
C ARG A 283 -31.14 12.62 -10.16
N SER A 284 -30.25 11.67 -10.48
CA SER A 284 -30.35 10.85 -11.68
C SER A 284 -31.34 9.71 -11.47
N TYR A 285 -32.43 9.72 -12.25
CA TYR A 285 -33.40 8.64 -12.31
C TYR A 285 -32.75 7.29 -12.67
N ILE A 286 -31.75 7.29 -13.56
CA ILE A 286 -31.04 6.07 -13.96
C ILE A 286 -30.29 5.45 -12.78
N VAL A 287 -29.63 6.28 -11.97
CA VAL A 287 -28.91 5.80 -10.78
C VAL A 287 -29.89 5.26 -9.75
N GLN A 288 -31.03 5.93 -9.56
CA GLN A 288 -32.09 5.44 -8.68
C GLN A 288 -32.62 4.08 -9.14
N VAL A 289 -33.01 3.95 -10.41
CA VAL A 289 -33.49 2.68 -10.99
C VAL A 289 -32.44 1.58 -10.91
N LEU A 290 -31.18 1.87 -11.18
CA LEU A 290 -30.08 0.90 -11.09
C LEU A 290 -29.84 0.47 -9.64
N THR A 291 -29.98 1.39 -8.69
CA THR A 291 -29.83 1.07 -7.27
C THR A 291 -30.99 0.21 -6.77
N GLU A 292 -32.23 0.60 -7.04
CA GLU A 292 -33.44 -0.07 -6.57
C GLU A 292 -33.70 -1.41 -7.29
N LYS A 293 -33.45 -1.49 -8.60
CA LYS A 293 -33.77 -2.70 -9.40
C LYS A 293 -32.62 -3.67 -9.57
N LEU A 294 -31.37 -3.23 -9.51
CA LEU A 294 -30.20 -4.11 -9.71
C LEU A 294 -29.39 -4.30 -8.43
N LEU A 295 -28.95 -3.22 -7.78
CA LEU A 295 -28.04 -3.32 -6.63
C LEU A 295 -28.74 -3.86 -5.37
N GLU A 296 -29.90 -3.32 -4.99
CA GLU A 296 -30.62 -3.78 -3.78
C GLU A 296 -31.04 -5.26 -3.84
N PRO A 297 -31.63 -5.78 -4.94
CA PRO A 297 -31.94 -7.19 -5.06
C PRO A 297 -30.70 -8.08 -5.04
N PHE A 298 -29.61 -7.63 -5.66
CA PHE A 298 -28.35 -8.36 -5.64
C PHE A 298 -27.74 -8.46 -4.23
N PHE A 299 -27.69 -7.34 -3.49
CA PHE A 299 -27.17 -7.33 -2.13
C PHE A 299 -28.05 -8.09 -1.14
N THR A 300 -29.37 -8.08 -1.34
CA THR A 300 -30.30 -8.89 -0.52
C THR A 300 -30.16 -10.38 -0.83
N PHE A 301 -30.00 -10.77 -2.10
CA PHE A 301 -29.70 -12.14 -2.51
C PHE A 301 -28.40 -12.66 -1.89
N ILE A 302 -27.30 -11.89 -2.00
CA ILE A 302 -26.02 -12.25 -1.37
C ILE A 302 -26.16 -12.32 0.15
N GLY A 303 -26.85 -11.36 0.76
CA GLY A 303 -27.14 -11.38 2.20
C GLY A 303 -27.86 -12.65 2.64
N GLY A 304 -28.87 -13.08 1.88
CA GLY A 304 -29.61 -14.32 2.12
C GLY A 304 -28.74 -15.58 1.98
N LEU A 305 -27.83 -15.62 1.00
CA LEU A 305 -26.86 -16.71 0.86
C LEU A 305 -25.91 -16.79 2.06
N ILE A 306 -25.39 -15.64 2.51
CA ILE A 306 -24.50 -15.54 3.67
C ILE A 306 -25.24 -15.98 4.94
N ASP A 307 -26.46 -15.49 5.15
CA ASP A 307 -27.28 -15.84 6.31
C ASP A 307 -27.60 -17.34 6.35
N LYS A 308 -27.94 -17.93 5.19
CA LYS A 308 -28.18 -19.37 5.06
C LYS A 308 -26.92 -20.18 5.34
N PHE A 309 -25.76 -19.72 4.86
CA PHE A 309 -24.46 -20.35 5.09
C PHE A 309 -24.04 -20.31 6.58
N ILE A 310 -24.20 -19.14 7.22
CA ILE A 310 -23.91 -18.96 8.65
C ILE A 310 -24.86 -19.80 9.52
N SER A 311 -26.16 -19.81 9.19
CA SER A 311 -27.17 -20.61 9.88
C SER A 311 -26.88 -22.11 9.78
N ASN A 312 -26.52 -22.60 8.59
CA ASN A 312 -26.12 -24.00 8.39
C ASN A 312 -24.84 -24.36 9.15
N MET A 313 -23.84 -23.47 9.23
CA MET A 313 -22.64 -23.70 10.04
C MET A 313 -22.93 -23.76 11.54
N ASN A 314 -23.87 -22.95 12.04
CA ASN A 314 -24.28 -23.00 13.44
C ASN A 314 -25.14 -24.23 13.76
N LYS A 315 -25.96 -24.72 12.82
CA LYS A 315 -26.70 -25.99 12.94
C LYS A 315 -25.77 -27.22 12.96
N ASN A 316 -24.68 -27.20 12.18
CA ASN A 316 -23.69 -28.29 12.13
C ASN A 316 -22.65 -28.26 13.27
N LYS A 317 -22.91 -27.54 14.37
CA LYS A 317 -22.12 -27.67 15.62
C LYS A 317 -22.51 -28.89 16.46
N GLY A 318 -23.36 -29.79 15.95
CA GLY A 318 -23.64 -31.10 16.54
C GLY A 318 -22.55 -32.13 16.20
N VAL A 319 -21.92 -32.68 17.24
CA VAL A 319 -21.04 -33.87 17.26
C VAL A 319 -19.87 -33.86 16.28
N LYS A 320 -18.75 -33.22 16.69
CA LYS A 320 -17.44 -33.47 16.08
C LYS A 320 -16.91 -34.82 16.52
N ASN A 321 -16.79 -35.76 15.58
CA ASN A 321 -16.07 -37.02 15.80
C ASN A 321 -14.56 -36.72 15.98
N GLU A 322 -14.08 -36.72 17.23
CA GLU A 322 -12.76 -36.20 17.64
C GLU A 322 -11.55 -37.02 17.16
N LYS A 323 -11.75 -38.26 16.69
CA LYS A 323 -10.63 -39.17 16.35
C LYS A 323 -10.15 -39.06 14.90
N ALA A 324 -11.07 -38.98 13.92
CA ALA A 324 -10.70 -38.83 12.51
C ALA A 324 -10.04 -37.47 12.18
N GLY A 325 -10.47 -36.41 12.88
CA GLY A 325 -9.91 -35.06 12.71
C GLY A 325 -8.50 -34.88 13.28
N LYS A 326 -8.02 -35.77 14.17
CA LYS A 326 -6.66 -35.70 14.72
C LYS A 326 -5.62 -36.25 13.73
N ILE A 327 -5.91 -37.39 13.09
CA ILE A 327 -5.00 -38.01 12.11
C ILE A 327 -4.84 -37.11 10.88
N ILE A 328 -5.94 -36.58 10.32
CA ILE A 328 -5.88 -35.65 9.18
C ILE A 328 -5.07 -34.39 9.53
N LYS A 329 -5.24 -33.83 10.74
CA LYS A 329 -4.44 -32.68 11.20
C LYS A 329 -2.96 -33.02 11.36
N ILE A 330 -2.63 -34.23 11.82
CA ILE A 330 -1.24 -34.70 11.93
C ILE A 330 -0.63 -34.87 10.54
N ILE A 331 -1.35 -35.48 9.59
CA ILE A 331 -0.90 -35.66 8.20
C ILE A 331 -0.68 -34.29 7.54
N ILE A 332 -1.62 -33.35 7.67
CA ILE A 332 -1.48 -31.99 7.11
C ILE A 332 -0.27 -31.28 7.74
N ARG A 333 -0.06 -31.40 9.05
CA ARG A 333 1.10 -30.81 9.73
C ARG A 333 2.42 -31.46 9.28
N ALA A 334 2.45 -32.79 9.18
CA ALA A 334 3.63 -33.51 8.71
C ALA A 334 3.97 -33.14 7.27
N ALA A 335 2.97 -33.10 6.37
CA ALA A 335 3.14 -32.64 5.01
C ALA A 335 3.64 -31.20 4.95
N ALA A 336 3.09 -30.29 5.75
CA ALA A 336 3.55 -28.89 5.82
C ALA A 336 5.01 -28.78 6.30
N ILE A 337 5.41 -29.59 7.29
CA ILE A 337 6.80 -29.64 7.78
C ILE A 337 7.73 -30.20 6.70
N ILE A 338 7.35 -31.27 6.00
CA ILE A 338 8.15 -31.85 4.91
C ILE A 338 8.34 -30.83 3.78
N VAL A 339 7.26 -30.14 3.38
CA VAL A 339 7.33 -29.07 2.37
C VAL A 339 8.23 -27.93 2.85
N ALA A 340 8.14 -27.52 4.11
CA ALA A 340 9.01 -26.50 4.68
C ALA A 340 10.49 -26.92 4.68
N ILE A 341 10.80 -28.17 5.06
CA ILE A 341 12.17 -28.70 5.03
C ILE A 341 12.69 -28.72 3.58
N TYR A 342 11.88 -29.18 2.63
CA TYR A 342 12.23 -29.19 1.21
C TYR A 342 12.50 -27.78 0.67
N LEU A 343 11.61 -26.82 0.95
CA LEU A 343 11.80 -25.43 0.52
C LEU A 343 13.02 -24.80 1.19
N GLY A 344 13.22 -25.03 2.49
CA GLY A 344 14.39 -24.55 3.24
C GLY A 344 15.70 -25.10 2.69
N PHE A 345 15.76 -26.39 2.37
CA PHE A 345 16.92 -27.01 1.74
C PHE A 345 17.23 -26.38 0.38
N ASN A 346 16.20 -26.13 -0.44
CA ASN A 346 16.40 -25.49 -1.74
C ASN A 346 16.82 -24.02 -1.63
N VAL A 347 16.31 -23.28 -0.65
CA VAL A 347 16.78 -21.92 -0.34
C VAL A 347 18.26 -21.94 0.00
N ILE A 348 18.69 -22.84 0.89
CA ILE A 348 20.11 -22.96 1.28
C ILE A 348 20.96 -23.35 0.07
N LYS A 349 20.51 -24.32 -0.74
CA LYS A 349 21.18 -24.74 -1.98
C LYS A 349 21.31 -23.60 -2.98
N LEU A 350 20.28 -22.75 -3.12
CA LEU A 350 20.35 -21.61 -4.02
C LEU A 350 21.32 -20.54 -3.49
N LEU A 351 21.25 -20.22 -2.20
CA LEU A 351 22.13 -19.23 -1.58
C LEU A 351 23.59 -19.67 -1.53
N SER A 352 23.87 -20.99 -1.45
CA SER A 352 25.24 -21.50 -1.51
C SER A 352 25.92 -21.34 -2.88
N THR A 353 25.17 -20.98 -3.92
CA THR A 353 25.74 -20.64 -5.25
C THR A 353 26.31 -19.22 -5.32
N LEU A 354 26.09 -18.39 -4.30
CA LEU A 354 26.56 -17.01 -4.27
C LEU A 354 28.08 -16.93 -4.13
N ARG A 355 28.69 -15.97 -4.85
CA ARG A 355 30.11 -15.70 -4.70
C ARG A 355 30.34 -14.86 -3.45
N ILE A 356 31.50 -15.03 -2.81
CA ILE A 356 31.89 -14.24 -1.63
C ILE A 356 31.84 -12.73 -1.91
N ARG A 357 32.21 -12.31 -3.13
CA ARG A 357 32.11 -10.91 -3.57
C ARG A 357 30.68 -10.37 -3.51
N ASP A 358 29.69 -11.19 -3.84
CA ASP A 358 28.28 -10.80 -3.79
C ASP A 358 27.84 -10.58 -2.34
N LEU A 359 28.26 -11.46 -1.42
CA LEU A 359 28.02 -11.32 0.02
C LEU A 359 28.65 -10.05 0.60
N GLN A 360 29.88 -9.73 0.20
CA GLN A 360 30.57 -8.52 0.65
C GLN A 360 29.94 -7.22 0.11
N ALA A 361 29.25 -7.28 -1.03
CA ALA A 361 28.57 -6.12 -1.60
C ALA A 361 27.30 -5.73 -0.85
N VAL A 362 26.63 -6.69 -0.19
CA VAL A 362 25.32 -6.50 0.45
C VAL A 362 25.35 -5.44 1.56
N PRO A 363 26.26 -5.49 2.56
CA PRO A 363 26.26 -4.51 3.64
C PRO A 363 26.47 -3.08 3.13
N LYS A 364 27.35 -2.93 2.13
CA LYS A 364 27.57 -1.63 1.46
C LYS A 364 26.29 -1.17 0.76
N ALA A 365 25.64 -2.05 0.00
CA ALA A 365 24.38 -1.75 -0.68
C ALA A 365 23.28 -1.31 0.30
N VAL A 366 23.12 -2.02 1.43
CA VAL A 366 22.19 -1.67 2.51
C VAL A 366 22.49 -0.29 3.06
N LEU A 367 23.75 0.00 3.39
CA LEU A 367 24.15 1.27 3.97
C LEU A 367 23.82 2.45 3.05
N PHE A 368 24.18 2.37 1.77
CA PHE A 368 23.92 3.46 0.81
C PHE A 368 22.42 3.68 0.58
N SER A 369 21.62 2.62 0.46
CA SER A 369 20.16 2.78 0.37
C SER A 369 19.56 3.38 1.63
N LEU A 370 20.00 2.92 2.81
CA LEU A 370 19.53 3.46 4.09
C LEU A 370 19.84 4.96 4.22
N LEU A 371 21.04 5.38 3.84
CA LEU A 371 21.43 6.80 3.85
C LEU A 371 20.53 7.64 2.92
N ARG A 372 20.18 7.13 1.74
CA ARG A 372 19.26 7.84 0.82
C ARG A 372 17.84 7.90 1.36
N VAL A 373 17.34 6.80 1.96
CA VAL A 373 16.02 6.76 2.60
C VAL A 373 15.95 7.79 3.73
N ILE A 374 16.98 7.86 4.59
CA ILE A 374 17.08 8.84 5.66
C ILE A 374 17.14 10.26 5.08
N ALA A 375 17.99 10.50 4.06
CA ALA A 375 18.11 11.81 3.44
C ALA A 375 16.78 12.28 2.83
N ALA A 376 16.07 11.42 2.08
CA ALA A 376 14.77 11.72 1.51
C ALA A 376 13.75 12.07 2.61
N GLN A 377 13.73 11.33 3.72
CA GLN A 377 12.83 11.64 4.84
C GLN A 377 13.16 12.96 5.53
N VAL A 378 14.44 13.23 5.79
CA VAL A 378 14.86 14.48 6.43
C VAL A 378 14.46 15.68 5.57
N ILE A 379 14.72 15.60 4.25
CA ILE A 379 14.30 16.64 3.30
C ILE A 379 12.78 16.80 3.30
N ALA A 380 12.02 15.68 3.27
CA ALA A 380 10.57 15.73 3.34
C ALA A 380 10.08 16.42 4.63
N LEU A 381 10.63 16.05 5.79
CA LEU A 381 10.24 16.62 7.08
C LEU A 381 10.46 18.13 7.14
N ILE A 382 11.59 18.61 6.62
CA ILE A 382 11.97 20.03 6.64
C ILE A 382 10.86 20.92 6.04
N TRP A 383 10.26 20.49 4.92
CA TRP A 383 9.25 21.32 4.24
C TRP A 383 7.81 20.90 4.55
N THR A 384 7.53 19.60 4.67
CA THR A 384 6.16 19.09 4.86
C THR A 384 5.61 19.42 6.24
N VAL A 385 6.45 19.43 7.28
CA VAL A 385 5.98 19.73 8.64
C VAL A 385 5.53 21.21 8.75
N PRO A 386 6.34 22.21 8.35
CA PRO A 386 5.89 23.61 8.34
C PRO A 386 4.66 23.84 7.45
N VAL A 387 4.67 23.34 6.22
CA VAL A 387 3.57 23.53 5.26
C VAL A 387 2.30 22.84 5.76
N GLY A 388 2.41 21.60 6.25
CA GLY A 388 1.27 20.85 6.77
C GLY A 388 0.64 21.51 7.99
N VAL A 389 1.44 22.02 8.92
CA VAL A 389 0.95 22.80 10.07
C VAL A 389 0.28 24.09 9.59
N ALA A 390 0.88 24.83 8.66
CA ALA A 390 0.31 26.08 8.13
C ALA A 390 -1.07 25.84 7.48
N ILE A 391 -1.21 24.75 6.74
CA ILE A 391 -2.47 24.34 6.11
C ILE A 391 -3.48 23.90 7.18
N GLY A 392 -3.10 22.98 8.08
CA GLY A 392 -4.03 22.41 9.06
C GLY A 392 -4.48 23.37 10.15
N MET A 393 -3.68 24.40 10.46
CA MET A 393 -4.06 25.47 11.39
C MET A 393 -4.87 26.61 10.75
N ASN A 394 -5.02 26.63 9.42
CA ASN A 394 -5.71 27.71 8.71
C ASN A 394 -6.72 27.18 7.68
N ARG A 395 -8.01 27.27 8.04
CA ARG A 395 -9.14 26.79 7.21
C ARG A 395 -9.16 27.38 5.79
N LYS A 396 -8.76 28.64 5.61
CA LYS A 396 -8.71 29.27 4.27
C LYS A 396 -7.62 28.63 3.40
N LEU A 397 -6.44 28.36 3.98
CA LEU A 397 -5.36 27.69 3.28
C LEU A 397 -5.73 26.24 2.96
N ALA A 398 -6.36 25.52 3.89
CA ALA A 398 -6.86 24.17 3.66
C ALA A 398 -7.81 24.10 2.46
N ASN A 399 -8.80 24.99 2.40
CA ASN A 399 -9.79 25.01 1.31
C ASN A 399 -9.17 25.24 -0.09
N VAL A 400 -8.04 25.94 -0.19
CA VAL A 400 -7.38 26.25 -1.46
C VAL A 400 -6.27 25.25 -1.80
N LEU A 401 -5.39 24.96 -0.85
CA LEU A 401 -4.19 24.16 -1.10
C LEU A 401 -4.45 22.66 -1.04
N GLN A 402 -5.37 22.18 -0.21
CA GLN A 402 -5.61 20.75 -0.05
C GLN A 402 -6.06 20.07 -1.37
N PRO A 403 -6.98 20.65 -2.17
CA PRO A 403 -7.33 20.08 -3.48
C PRO A 403 -6.13 20.03 -4.45
N VAL A 404 -5.31 21.09 -4.48
CA VAL A 404 -4.13 21.16 -5.35
C VAL A 404 -3.10 20.11 -4.95
N ILE A 405 -2.82 20.00 -3.65
CA ILE A 405 -1.88 19.02 -3.10
C ILE A 405 -2.39 17.59 -3.36
N GLN A 406 -3.69 17.32 -3.23
CA GLN A 406 -4.27 16.02 -3.55
C GLN A 406 -4.04 15.63 -5.02
N ILE A 407 -4.23 16.56 -5.95
CA ILE A 407 -3.98 16.30 -7.38
C ILE A 407 -2.50 16.02 -7.62
N ILE A 408 -1.61 16.88 -7.11
CA ILE A 408 -0.15 16.72 -7.31
C ILE A 408 0.34 15.42 -6.67
N ALA A 409 -0.11 15.11 -5.46
CA ALA A 409 0.25 13.88 -4.74
C ALA A 409 -0.27 12.60 -5.40
N SER A 410 -1.34 12.71 -6.21
CA SER A 410 -1.90 11.57 -6.93
C SER A 410 -1.11 11.23 -8.20
N ILE A 411 -0.23 12.11 -8.67
CA ILE A 411 0.66 11.83 -9.80
C ILE A 411 1.72 10.84 -9.34
N PRO A 412 1.81 9.64 -9.93
CA PRO A 412 2.79 8.66 -9.52
C PRO A 412 4.20 9.18 -9.82
N ALA A 413 5.06 9.17 -8.79
CA ALA A 413 6.44 9.61 -8.93
C ALA A 413 7.14 8.88 -10.08
N THR A 414 6.87 7.58 -10.24
CA THR A 414 7.44 6.72 -11.29
C THR A 414 7.19 7.27 -12.70
N ALA A 415 6.03 7.88 -12.98
CA ALA A 415 5.75 8.49 -14.29
C ALA A 415 6.64 9.70 -14.60
N LEU A 416 7.14 10.39 -13.57
CA LEU A 416 8.04 11.53 -13.71
C LEU A 416 9.52 11.11 -13.74
N PHE A 417 9.84 9.84 -13.46
CA PHE A 417 11.23 9.36 -13.40
C PHE A 417 12.02 9.66 -14.69
N PRO A 418 11.50 9.38 -15.91
CA PRO A 418 12.25 9.67 -17.12
C PRO A 418 12.63 11.15 -17.27
N VAL A 419 11.74 12.06 -16.89
CA VAL A 419 11.95 13.50 -16.97
C VAL A 419 13.01 13.94 -15.95
N VAL A 420 12.87 13.49 -14.70
CA VAL A 420 13.83 13.82 -13.63
C VAL A 420 15.20 13.26 -13.96
N LEU A 421 15.31 12.04 -14.49
CA LEU A 421 16.59 11.48 -14.92
C LEU A 421 17.20 12.29 -16.04
N GLY A 422 16.43 12.67 -17.07
CA GLY A 422 16.94 13.53 -18.15
C GLY A 422 17.53 14.85 -17.63
N ILE A 423 16.92 15.47 -16.62
CA ILE A 423 17.39 16.71 -16.00
C ILE A 423 18.65 16.45 -15.14
N PHE A 424 18.57 15.52 -14.19
CA PHE A 424 19.60 15.36 -13.16
C PHE A 424 20.78 14.48 -13.58
N MET A 425 20.69 13.76 -14.70
CA MET A 425 21.86 13.12 -15.33
C MET A 425 22.91 14.15 -15.76
N SER A 426 22.51 15.40 -16.03
CA SER A 426 23.39 16.49 -16.47
C SER A 426 24.04 17.30 -15.32
N VAL A 427 23.63 17.07 -14.06
CA VAL A 427 24.07 17.84 -12.87
C VAL A 427 25.06 17.03 -12.03
N LEU A 428 25.98 17.70 -11.31
CA LEU A 428 26.93 17.09 -10.37
C LEU A 428 26.19 16.22 -9.32
N GLY A 429 26.45 14.91 -9.34
CA GLY A 429 25.91 13.93 -8.37
C GLY A 429 25.27 12.68 -8.99
N GLY A 430 24.98 12.71 -10.30
CA GLY A 430 24.49 11.57 -11.07
C GLY A 430 23.25 10.90 -10.46
N LEU A 431 23.08 9.59 -10.71
CA LEU A 431 21.94 8.81 -10.20
C LEU A 431 21.89 8.76 -8.66
N GLY A 432 23.02 8.97 -7.98
CA GLY A 432 23.08 9.01 -6.51
C GLY A 432 22.22 10.12 -5.92
N PHE A 433 22.28 11.33 -6.48
CA PHE A 433 21.44 12.45 -6.06
C PHE A 433 20.02 12.35 -6.64
N ALA A 434 19.91 12.00 -7.92
CA ALA A 434 18.60 11.85 -8.57
C ALA A 434 17.71 10.84 -7.82
N SER A 435 18.26 9.71 -7.37
CA SER A 435 17.51 8.70 -6.61
C SER A 435 16.89 9.24 -5.31
N ILE A 436 17.52 10.19 -4.62
CA ILE A 436 16.95 10.85 -3.44
C ILE A 436 15.74 11.71 -3.82
N ILE A 437 15.85 12.49 -4.91
CA ILE A 437 14.73 13.30 -5.43
C ILE A 437 13.57 12.41 -5.87
N LEU A 438 13.86 11.32 -6.59
CA LEU A 438 12.87 10.35 -7.03
C LEU A 438 12.15 9.68 -5.84
N MET A 439 12.89 9.31 -4.78
CA MET A 439 12.31 8.81 -3.54
C MET A 439 11.44 9.86 -2.84
N LEU A 440 11.89 11.12 -2.79
CA LEU A 440 11.20 12.23 -2.14
C LEU A 440 9.83 12.46 -2.78
N MET A 441 9.77 12.48 -4.12
CA MET A 441 8.53 12.69 -4.89
C MET A 441 7.43 11.70 -4.55
N GLY A 442 7.78 10.45 -4.21
CA GLY A 442 6.82 9.41 -3.84
C GLY A 442 6.44 9.39 -2.36
N THR A 443 7.23 10.02 -1.47
CA THR A 443 7.14 9.75 -0.02
C THR A 443 6.71 10.95 0.82
N GLN A 444 7.00 12.16 0.38
CA GLN A 444 6.71 13.39 1.12
C GLN A 444 5.22 13.61 1.41
N TRP A 445 4.35 13.17 0.50
CA TRP A 445 2.90 13.37 0.62
C TRP A 445 2.29 12.65 1.82
N TYR A 446 2.83 11.47 2.18
CA TYR A 446 2.38 10.74 3.37
C TYR A 446 2.61 11.53 4.65
N ILE A 447 3.76 12.20 4.77
CA ILE A 447 4.08 13.06 5.92
C ILE A 447 3.17 14.29 5.90
N LEU A 448 3.06 14.97 4.75
CA LEU A 448 2.27 16.18 4.62
C LEU A 448 0.81 15.96 5.03
N PHE A 449 0.13 14.96 4.46
CA PHE A 449 -1.29 14.72 4.75
C PHE A 449 -1.53 14.33 6.21
N ASN A 450 -0.65 13.53 6.81
CA ASN A 450 -0.76 13.19 8.21
C ASN A 450 -0.52 14.42 9.11
N VAL A 451 0.45 15.27 8.80
CA VAL A 451 0.69 16.51 9.55
C VAL A 451 -0.50 17.47 9.43
N VAL A 452 -1.09 17.61 8.24
CA VAL A 452 -2.32 18.40 8.04
C VAL A 452 -3.44 17.88 8.93
N ALA A 453 -3.70 16.57 8.88
CA ALA A 453 -4.72 15.93 9.71
C ALA A 453 -4.47 16.14 11.21
N GLY A 454 -3.22 15.95 11.66
CA GLY A 454 -2.85 16.17 13.06
C GLY A 454 -3.01 17.61 13.51
N ALA A 455 -2.63 18.58 12.67
CA ALA A 455 -2.79 20.01 12.98
C ALA A 455 -4.27 20.43 13.01
N MET A 456 -5.11 19.85 12.16
CA MET A 456 -6.57 20.06 12.18
C MET A 456 -7.22 19.44 13.43
N ALA A 457 -6.70 18.31 13.91
CA ALA A 457 -7.21 17.60 15.08
C ALA A 457 -6.89 18.28 16.42
N ILE A 458 -6.00 19.28 16.45
CA ILE A 458 -5.72 20.06 17.67
C ILE A 458 -7.00 20.80 18.09
N PRO A 459 -7.51 20.60 19.32
CA PRO A 459 -8.71 21.27 19.82
C PRO A 459 -8.63 22.79 19.74
N GLU A 460 -9.74 23.44 19.36
CA GLU A 460 -9.82 24.90 19.28
C GLU A 460 -9.59 25.57 20.65
N ASP A 461 -10.00 24.92 21.75
CA ASP A 461 -9.79 25.44 23.10
C ASP A 461 -8.29 25.57 23.45
N LEU A 462 -7.47 24.60 23.05
CA LEU A 462 -6.02 24.66 23.23
C LEU A 462 -5.40 25.77 22.36
N LYS A 463 -5.90 25.95 21.13
CA LYS A 463 -5.47 27.06 20.26
C LYS A 463 -5.84 28.41 20.88
N ALA A 464 -7.05 28.56 21.39
CA ALA A 464 -7.52 29.77 22.07
C ALA A 464 -6.70 30.05 23.33
N ALA A 465 -6.46 29.03 24.17
CA ALA A 465 -5.64 29.16 25.38
C ALA A 465 -4.23 29.67 25.04
N THR A 466 -3.56 29.11 24.03
CA THR A 466 -2.22 29.61 23.63
C THR A 466 -2.24 31.07 23.17
N LYS A 467 -3.34 31.54 22.56
CA LYS A 467 -3.52 32.94 22.18
C LYS A 467 -3.69 33.83 23.41
N THR A 468 -4.50 33.41 24.38
CA THR A 468 -4.73 34.14 25.64
C THR A 468 -3.45 34.25 26.48
N PHE A 469 -2.65 33.19 26.56
CA PHE A 469 -1.37 33.20 27.27
C PHE A 469 -0.21 33.85 26.48
N GLY A 470 -0.46 34.40 25.29
CA GLY A 470 0.57 35.04 24.46
C GLY A 470 1.68 34.11 23.97
N ILE A 471 1.41 32.79 23.87
CA ILE A 471 2.40 31.80 23.44
C ILE A 471 2.56 31.87 21.92
N THR A 472 3.70 32.39 21.45
CA THR A 472 4.00 32.61 20.03
C THR A 472 5.33 31.98 19.60
N GLY A 473 5.60 31.95 18.28
CA GLY A 473 6.86 31.48 17.70
C GLY A 473 7.27 30.07 18.13
N LEU A 474 8.56 29.89 18.45
CA LEU A 474 9.12 28.60 18.86
C LEU A 474 8.49 28.01 20.13
N LYS A 475 8.00 28.86 21.05
CA LYS A 475 7.30 28.38 22.26
C LYS A 475 5.99 27.69 21.87
N LYS A 476 5.22 28.28 20.95
CA LYS A 476 4.00 27.66 20.42
C LYS A 476 4.30 26.31 19.75
N TRP A 477 5.41 26.24 18.99
CA TRP A 477 5.84 25.01 18.35
C TRP A 477 6.16 23.89 19.35
N LYS A 478 6.94 24.19 20.40
CA LYS A 478 7.34 23.20 21.41
C LYS A 478 6.21 22.79 22.35
N THR A 479 5.29 23.69 22.67
CA THR A 479 4.27 23.47 23.71
C THR A 479 2.94 22.97 23.16
N LEU A 480 2.53 23.38 21.96
CA LEU A 480 1.25 23.00 21.37
C LEU A 480 1.41 22.18 20.09
N ILE A 481 2.11 22.73 19.10
CA ILE A 481 2.07 22.19 17.73
C ILE A 481 2.75 20.83 17.64
N LEU A 482 4.05 20.74 17.98
CA LEU A 482 4.78 19.48 17.89
C LEU A 482 4.15 18.39 18.76
N PRO A 483 3.82 18.64 20.05
CA PRO A 483 3.10 17.66 20.86
C PRO A 483 1.78 17.20 20.23
N GLY A 484 0.96 18.13 19.73
CA GLY A 484 -0.35 17.81 19.16
C GLY A 484 -0.29 17.03 17.86
N ILE A 485 0.69 17.30 16.99
CA ILE A 485 0.83 16.58 15.72
C ILE A 485 1.69 15.32 15.83
N PHE A 486 2.40 15.10 16.95
CA PHE A 486 3.42 14.04 17.05
C PHE A 486 2.90 12.64 16.72
N PRO A 487 1.73 12.18 17.20
CA PRO A 487 1.21 10.86 16.82
C PRO A 487 0.98 10.73 15.31
N TYR A 488 0.40 11.75 14.69
CA TYR A 488 0.17 11.80 13.26
C TYR A 488 1.48 11.87 12.47
N LEU A 489 2.46 12.65 12.95
CA LEU A 489 3.78 12.74 12.34
C LEU A 489 4.48 11.37 12.33
N VAL A 490 4.42 10.63 13.44
CA VAL A 490 4.96 9.25 13.51
C VAL A 490 4.26 8.34 12.50
N THR A 491 2.92 8.37 12.43
CA THR A 491 2.17 7.61 11.43
C THR A 491 2.59 7.97 10.01
N GLY A 492 2.70 9.26 9.69
CA GLY A 492 3.14 9.75 8.38
C GLY A 492 4.55 9.30 8.02
N MET A 493 5.49 9.34 8.96
CA MET A 493 6.86 8.88 8.74
C MET A 493 6.96 7.36 8.54
N ILE A 494 6.18 6.57 9.27
CA ILE A 494 6.11 5.10 9.07
C ILE A 494 5.64 4.78 7.65
N THR A 495 4.54 5.39 7.21
CA THR A 495 4.00 5.17 5.85
C THR A 495 4.98 5.67 4.78
N ALA A 496 5.59 6.84 4.99
CA ALA A 496 6.60 7.38 4.08
C ALA A 496 7.83 6.45 3.95
N THR A 497 8.26 5.81 5.05
CA THR A 497 9.36 4.84 5.04
C THR A 497 9.06 3.65 4.13
N GLY A 498 7.86 3.06 4.25
CA GLY A 498 7.44 1.95 3.40
C GLY A 498 7.41 2.34 1.91
N GLY A 499 6.91 3.54 1.60
CA GLY A 499 6.97 4.09 0.25
C GLY A 499 8.41 4.32 -0.25
N CYS A 500 9.31 4.76 0.62
CA CYS A 500 10.71 5.08 0.28
C CYS A 500 11.51 3.83 -0.10
N TRP A 501 11.32 2.73 0.63
CA TRP A 501 11.93 1.45 0.29
C TRP A 501 11.43 0.90 -1.04
N ASN A 502 10.14 1.06 -1.37
CA ASN A 502 9.65 0.71 -2.71
C ASN A 502 10.24 1.61 -3.79
N ALA A 503 10.33 2.92 -3.53
CA ALA A 503 10.97 3.88 -4.42
C ALA A 503 12.44 3.59 -4.67
N SER A 504 13.18 3.07 -3.69
CA SER A 504 14.61 2.76 -3.85
C SER A 504 14.89 1.71 -4.92
N ILE A 505 14.04 0.70 -5.07
CA ILE A 505 14.23 -0.36 -6.06
C ILE A 505 14.20 0.19 -7.48
N VAL A 506 13.29 1.13 -7.75
CA VAL A 506 13.15 1.75 -9.08
C VAL A 506 14.09 2.94 -9.26
N SER A 507 14.41 3.69 -8.19
CA SER A 507 15.21 4.92 -8.32
C SER A 507 16.72 4.67 -8.33
N GLU A 508 17.19 3.55 -7.77
CA GLU A 508 18.62 3.22 -7.73
C GLU A 508 19.12 2.47 -8.97
N TYR A 509 18.20 1.99 -9.81
CA TYR A 509 18.51 1.30 -11.06
C TYR A 509 17.46 1.63 -12.10
N VAL A 510 17.87 2.28 -13.18
CA VAL A 510 16.95 2.71 -14.24
C VAL A 510 17.52 2.38 -15.60
N ASN A 511 16.67 1.83 -16.45
CA ASN A 511 16.95 1.65 -17.87
C ASN A 511 16.44 2.90 -18.61
N PHE A 512 17.37 3.67 -19.17
CA PHE A 512 17.07 4.91 -19.89
C PHE A 512 17.87 4.97 -21.19
N GLY A 513 17.18 5.17 -22.32
CA GLY A 513 17.82 5.28 -23.63
C GLY A 513 18.59 4.03 -24.06
N GLY A 514 18.15 2.83 -23.61
CA GLY A 514 18.85 1.58 -23.88
C GLY A 514 20.09 1.31 -23.02
N HIS A 515 20.43 2.21 -22.11
CA HIS A 515 21.52 2.05 -21.15
C HIS A 515 20.98 1.90 -19.72
N SER A 516 21.53 0.95 -18.98
CA SER A 516 21.22 0.76 -17.56
C SER A 516 22.10 1.67 -16.72
N VAL A 517 21.50 2.69 -16.12
CA VAL A 517 22.15 3.58 -15.16
C VAL A 517 21.86 3.05 -13.75
N LYS A 518 22.91 2.85 -12.95
CA LYS A 518 22.80 2.32 -11.59
C LYS A 518 23.64 3.09 -10.59
N THR A 519 23.19 3.08 -9.34
CA THR A 519 23.96 3.55 -8.19
C THR A 519 24.21 2.41 -7.21
N ILE A 520 25.12 2.59 -6.25
CA ILE A 520 25.33 1.58 -5.20
C ILE A 520 24.14 1.62 -4.26
N GLY A 521 23.39 0.52 -4.17
CA GLY A 521 22.22 0.40 -3.32
C GLY A 521 21.61 -1.00 -3.35
N LEU A 522 20.84 -1.35 -2.32
CA LEU A 522 20.13 -2.61 -2.21
C LEU A 522 19.03 -2.73 -3.28
N GLY A 523 18.36 -1.63 -3.60
CA GLY A 523 17.39 -1.58 -4.69
C GLY A 523 18.05 -1.85 -6.03
N ALA A 524 19.22 -1.26 -6.26
CA ALA A 524 20.01 -1.54 -7.47
C ALA A 524 20.49 -2.99 -7.56
N LEU A 525 20.87 -3.60 -6.44
CA LEU A 525 21.28 -5.00 -6.38
C LEU A 525 20.11 -5.93 -6.79
N ILE A 526 18.90 -5.68 -6.26
CA ILE A 526 17.68 -6.43 -6.59
C ILE A 526 17.32 -6.28 -8.08
N SER A 527 17.30 -5.04 -8.58
CA SER A 527 16.97 -4.75 -9.99
C SER A 527 18.01 -5.33 -10.95
N GLN A 528 19.30 -5.25 -10.62
CA GLN A 528 20.36 -5.85 -11.42
C GLN A 528 20.28 -7.39 -11.43
N ALA A 529 20.05 -8.00 -10.26
CA ALA A 529 19.90 -9.45 -10.14
C ALA A 529 18.68 -9.98 -10.92
N THR A 530 17.62 -9.17 -10.95
CA THR A 530 16.45 -9.40 -11.79
C THR A 530 16.82 -9.38 -13.26
N GLU A 531 17.43 -8.30 -13.75
CA GLU A 531 17.73 -8.17 -15.17
C GLU A 531 18.69 -9.27 -15.66
N SER A 532 19.70 -9.62 -14.86
CA SER A 532 20.66 -10.67 -15.18
C SER A 532 20.14 -12.09 -14.95
N GLY A 533 18.96 -12.26 -14.33
CA GLY A 533 18.42 -13.56 -13.93
C GLY A 533 19.25 -14.29 -12.86
N ASN A 534 19.99 -13.55 -12.03
CA ASN A 534 20.73 -14.11 -10.88
C ASN A 534 19.76 -14.28 -9.71
N PHE A 535 19.07 -15.42 -9.69
CA PHE A 535 18.02 -15.70 -8.70
C PHE A 535 18.55 -15.84 -7.27
N ALA A 536 19.80 -16.29 -7.10
CA ALA A 536 20.41 -16.37 -5.78
C ALA A 536 20.63 -14.98 -5.18
N LEU A 537 21.15 -14.04 -5.99
CA LEU A 537 21.37 -12.66 -5.57
C LEU A 537 20.05 -11.91 -5.36
N LEU A 538 19.05 -12.17 -6.21
CA LEU A 538 17.70 -11.64 -6.07
C LEU A 538 17.07 -12.08 -4.75
N LEU A 539 17.08 -13.39 -4.45
CA LEU A 539 16.53 -13.93 -3.21
C LEU A 539 17.23 -13.34 -1.98
N MET A 540 18.56 -13.29 -2.00
CA MET A 540 19.36 -12.71 -0.92
C MET A 540 19.01 -11.22 -0.72
N GLY A 541 18.96 -10.45 -1.81
CA GLY A 541 18.69 -9.02 -1.78
C GLY A 541 17.31 -8.72 -1.20
N THR A 542 16.31 -9.47 -1.64
CA THR A 542 14.94 -9.38 -1.13
C THR A 542 14.84 -9.76 0.34
N ILE A 543 15.46 -10.86 0.78
CA ILE A 543 15.46 -11.26 2.20
C ILE A 543 16.14 -10.19 3.06
N THR A 544 17.27 -9.66 2.60
CA THR A 544 18.00 -8.61 3.32
C THR A 544 17.15 -7.35 3.43
N MET A 545 16.43 -6.97 2.37
CA MET A 545 15.52 -5.84 2.39
C MET A 545 14.39 -6.05 3.41
N CYS A 546 13.76 -7.23 3.42
CA CYS A 546 12.75 -7.58 4.42
C CYS A 546 13.30 -7.45 5.85
N ILE A 547 14.50 -7.98 6.11
CA ILE A 547 15.14 -7.90 7.43
C ILE A 547 15.36 -6.45 7.83
N VAL A 548 15.94 -5.63 6.94
CA VAL A 548 16.22 -4.22 7.22
C VAL A 548 14.93 -3.45 7.53
N VAL A 549 13.88 -3.61 6.72
CA VAL A 549 12.61 -2.91 6.94
C VAL A 549 11.96 -3.33 8.26
N VAL A 550 11.91 -4.64 8.55
CA VAL A 550 11.31 -5.16 9.79
C VAL A 550 12.12 -4.74 11.02
N VAL A 551 13.46 -4.72 10.95
CA VAL A 551 14.32 -4.23 12.04
C VAL A 551 14.05 -2.75 12.30
N ILE A 552 13.95 -1.93 11.25
CA ILE A 552 13.62 -0.50 11.38
C ILE A 552 12.22 -0.31 11.99
N ASN A 553 11.21 -1.04 11.52
CA ASN A 553 9.86 -1.04 12.09
C ASN A 553 9.86 -1.34 13.59
N ASN A 554 10.59 -2.37 14.01
CA ASN A 554 10.59 -2.79 15.40
C ASN A 554 11.45 -1.91 16.31
N VAL A 555 12.63 -1.47 15.84
CA VAL A 555 13.60 -0.74 16.68
C VAL A 555 13.28 0.74 16.74
N VAL A 556 12.88 1.34 15.62
CA VAL A 556 12.65 2.79 15.52
C VAL A 556 11.16 3.10 15.66
N TRP A 557 10.34 2.58 14.75
CA TRP A 557 8.95 3.02 14.62
C TRP A 557 8.08 2.61 15.80
N LYS A 558 8.20 1.37 16.27
CA LYS A 558 7.48 0.89 17.45
C LYS A 558 7.75 1.73 18.70
N ARG A 559 9.02 2.15 18.91
CA ARG A 559 9.40 3.01 20.05
C ARG A 559 8.82 4.41 19.94
N LEU A 560 8.89 5.03 18.75
CA LEU A 560 8.32 6.35 18.51
C LEU A 560 6.80 6.35 18.67
N TYR A 561 6.15 5.27 18.23
CA TYR A 561 4.71 5.10 18.39
C TYR A 561 4.31 4.95 19.86
N THR A 562 5.03 4.13 20.64
CA THR A 562 4.81 4.04 22.10
C THR A 562 5.00 5.40 22.78
N LEU A 563 6.03 6.16 22.39
CA LEU A 563 6.23 7.51 22.92
C LEU A 563 5.06 8.44 22.57
N ALA A 564 4.50 8.32 21.37
CA ALA A 564 3.33 9.09 20.95
C ALA A 564 2.10 8.76 21.81
N GLU A 565 1.86 7.47 22.09
CA GLU A 565 0.73 7.04 22.92
C GLU A 565 0.90 7.41 24.41
N GLU A 566 2.11 7.27 24.97
CA GLU A 566 2.33 7.49 26.41
C GLU A 566 2.42 8.97 26.78
N ARG A 567 2.94 9.84 25.90
CA ARG A 567 3.29 11.23 26.25
C ARG A 567 2.47 12.28 25.52
N PHE A 568 1.95 11.97 24.34
CA PHE A 568 1.36 12.96 23.43
C PHE A 568 -0.10 12.67 23.08
N LYS A 569 -0.71 11.70 23.76
CA LYS A 569 -2.14 11.46 23.65
C LYS A 569 -2.87 12.60 24.36
N ILE A 570 -3.45 13.49 23.57
CA ILE A 570 -4.42 14.47 24.06
C ILE A 570 -5.68 13.64 24.35
N GLU A 571 -5.94 13.37 25.62
CA GLU A 571 -7.23 12.82 26.04
C GLU A 571 -8.29 13.87 25.66
N MET A 572 -9.12 13.52 24.68
CA MET A 572 -10.29 14.30 24.28
C MET A 572 -11.45 14.01 25.22
#